data_AF-A0A9E7EVX6-F1
#
_entry.id   AF-A0A9E7EVX6-F1
#
_cell.length_a   1.000
_cell.length_b   1.000
_cell.length_c   1.000
_cell.angle_alpha   90.00
_cell.angle_beta   90.00
_cell.angle_gamma   90.00
#
_symmetry.space_group_name_H-M   'P 1'
#
loop_
_entity.id
_entity.type
_entity.pdbx_description
1 polymer ?
#
loop_
_entity_poly.entity_id
_entity_poly.type
_entity_poly.pdbx_seq_one_letter_code
_entity_poly.pdbx_strand_id
1 'polypeptide(L)'
;MAGLGIGIASMRSGERALFHVGWELGYGKEGNFSFPNVPPMADLVYEVELIGFDEAKEGKARSDMTVEERIEAAERRKVEGNDYFKEKKVDEAMQQYEMAIAYMGDDFMFQLFGKYRDMALAVKNPCHLNMAACLIKLKRYEEAIGQCTIVLSEDENNVKALFRRGKARAELGQTDAAREDFEKARKYAPQDKAIVRELHLLAAHDKAVYQKQKEIYKGIFGPRPEPKPMRSNWLVLFWQWLVALVCRLFRIHRSKAD
;
A
#
# COMPACT_ATOMS: atom_id res chain seq x y z
N MET A 1 -29.43 19.49 8.79
CA MET A 1 -29.88 18.67 7.65
C MET A 1 -30.33 17.31 8.16
N ALA A 2 -31.61 16.99 7.99
CA ALA A 2 -32.20 15.77 8.55
C ALA A 2 -31.94 14.52 7.67
N GLY A 3 -31.91 14.67 6.35
CA GLY A 3 -31.83 13.55 5.41
C GLY A 3 -30.55 12.73 5.49
N LEU A 4 -29.40 13.41 5.58
CA LEU A 4 -28.10 12.73 5.74
C LEU A 4 -28.05 11.92 7.03
N GLY A 5 -28.56 12.46 8.14
CA GLY A 5 -28.58 11.77 9.43
C GLY A 5 -29.44 10.50 9.40
N ILE A 6 -30.58 10.53 8.71
CA ILE A 6 -31.44 9.35 8.52
C ILE A 6 -30.71 8.26 7.72
N GLY A 7 -30.02 8.64 6.63
CA GLY A 7 -29.22 7.73 5.83
C GLY A 7 -28.11 7.07 6.65
N ILE A 8 -27.33 7.87 7.38
CA ILE A 8 -26.25 7.39 8.25
C ILE A 8 -26.76 6.41 9.31
N ALA A 9 -27.93 6.67 9.92
CA ALA A 9 -28.50 5.80 10.94
C ALA A 9 -28.88 4.38 10.42
N SER A 10 -28.97 4.20 9.10
CA SER A 10 -29.23 2.89 8.47
C SER A 10 -27.97 2.12 8.09
N MET A 11 -26.79 2.75 8.16
CA MET A 11 -25.52 2.15 7.73
C MET A 11 -24.93 1.21 8.78
N ARG A 12 -24.16 0.22 8.30
CA ARG A 12 -23.26 -0.59 9.12
C ARG A 12 -21.87 0.02 9.16
N SER A 13 -21.12 -0.34 10.20
CA SER A 13 -19.70 0.03 10.30
C SER A 13 -18.90 -0.52 9.11
N GLY A 14 -18.05 0.31 8.51
CA GLY A 14 -17.29 0.03 7.30
C GLY A 14 -18.12 0.14 5.99
N GLU A 15 -19.40 0.51 6.05
CA GLU A 15 -20.23 0.62 4.85
C GLU A 15 -19.93 1.90 4.07
N ARG A 16 -19.91 1.79 2.73
CA ARG A 16 -19.87 2.92 1.80
C ARG A 16 -21.20 3.01 1.07
N ALA A 17 -21.83 4.18 1.12
CA ALA A 17 -23.14 4.40 0.54
C ALA A 17 -23.21 5.72 -0.22
N LEU A 18 -24.02 5.74 -1.29
CA LEU A 18 -24.38 6.95 -2.02
C LEU A 18 -25.82 7.33 -1.66
N PHE A 19 -26.01 8.47 -0.99
CA PHE A 19 -27.33 8.97 -0.63
C PHE A 19 -27.80 10.06 -1.58
N HIS A 20 -28.97 9.85 -2.17
CA HIS A 20 -29.71 10.89 -2.88
C HIS A 20 -30.71 11.51 -1.90
N VAL A 21 -30.48 12.78 -1.55
CA VAL A 21 -31.28 13.49 -0.55
C VAL A 21 -32.00 14.64 -1.26
N GLY A 22 -33.33 14.55 -1.31
CA GLY A 22 -34.17 15.63 -1.82
C GLY A 22 -33.97 16.92 -1.02
N TRP A 23 -34.11 18.06 -1.69
CA TRP A 23 -33.91 19.39 -1.09
C TRP A 23 -34.72 19.61 0.19
N GLU A 24 -35.88 18.95 0.35
CA GLU A 24 -36.74 19.03 1.53
C GLU A 24 -36.03 18.52 2.80
N LEU A 25 -35.16 17.51 2.65
CA LEU A 25 -34.38 16.93 3.75
C LEU A 25 -32.94 17.45 3.80
N GLY A 26 -32.54 18.25 2.79
CA GLY A 26 -31.27 18.93 2.66
C GLY A 26 -31.27 20.35 3.23
N TYR A 27 -30.94 21.34 2.38
CA TYR A 27 -30.85 22.76 2.74
C TYR A 27 -32.18 23.53 2.57
N GLY A 28 -33.26 22.86 2.16
CA GLY A 28 -34.59 23.45 2.08
C GLY A 28 -34.71 24.55 1.02
N LYS A 29 -35.72 25.41 1.21
CA LYS A 29 -36.04 26.49 0.26
C LYS A 29 -35.01 27.63 0.25
N GLU A 30 -34.23 27.76 1.31
CA GLU A 30 -33.30 28.89 1.48
C GLU A 30 -31.91 28.55 0.95
N GLY A 31 -31.53 27.27 0.90
CA GLY A 31 -30.16 26.88 0.55
C GLY A 31 -29.16 27.20 1.67
N ASN A 32 -27.89 27.32 1.31
CA ASN A 32 -26.82 27.79 2.19
C ASN A 32 -25.85 28.65 1.38
N PHE A 33 -25.79 29.95 1.68
CA PHE A 33 -24.89 30.87 0.98
C PHE A 33 -23.47 30.92 1.59
N SER A 34 -23.24 30.17 2.68
CA SER A 34 -21.90 29.95 3.26
C SER A 34 -21.29 28.65 2.73
N PHE A 35 -19.98 28.44 2.85
CA PHE A 35 -19.36 27.19 2.38
C PHE A 35 -19.87 25.95 3.16
N PRO A 36 -20.27 24.86 2.49
CA PRO A 36 -20.43 24.71 1.04
C PRO A 36 -21.65 25.50 0.53
N ASN A 37 -21.43 26.30 -0.53
CA ASN A 37 -22.49 27.11 -1.14
C ASN A 37 -23.48 26.20 -1.87
N VAL A 38 -24.71 26.14 -1.38
CA VAL A 38 -25.77 25.31 -1.92
C VAL A 38 -26.95 26.19 -2.32
N PRO A 39 -27.38 26.15 -3.59
CA PRO A 39 -28.54 26.91 -4.04
C PRO A 39 -29.83 26.53 -3.29
N PRO A 40 -30.80 27.46 -3.21
CA PRO A 40 -32.18 27.16 -2.86
C PRO A 40 -32.74 25.92 -3.58
N MET A 41 -33.43 25.04 -2.85
CA MET A 41 -34.13 23.86 -3.40
C MET A 41 -33.22 22.91 -4.21
N ALA A 42 -31.95 22.80 -3.85
CA ALA A 42 -31.02 21.86 -4.49
C ALA A 42 -31.08 20.46 -3.85
N ASP A 43 -31.26 19.44 -4.68
CA ASP A 43 -31.07 18.04 -4.30
C ASP A 43 -29.58 17.75 -4.09
N LEU A 44 -29.28 16.87 -3.15
CA LEU A 44 -27.91 16.59 -2.70
C LEU A 44 -27.57 15.13 -2.96
N VAL A 45 -26.31 14.90 -3.34
CA VAL A 45 -25.74 13.57 -3.44
C VAL A 45 -24.55 13.49 -2.49
N TYR A 46 -24.62 12.56 -1.54
CA TYR A 46 -23.54 12.30 -0.59
C TYR A 46 -22.89 10.95 -0.89
N GLU A 47 -21.58 10.94 -1.09
CA GLU A 47 -20.79 9.71 -0.93
C GLU A 47 -20.30 9.66 0.52
N VAL A 48 -20.74 8.63 1.25
CA VAL A 48 -20.47 8.49 2.69
C VAL A 48 -19.78 7.16 2.95
N GLU A 49 -18.71 7.20 3.73
CA GLU A 49 -18.07 6.03 4.32
C GLU A 49 -18.24 6.09 5.84
N LEU A 50 -18.98 5.14 6.42
CA LEU A 50 -19.16 5.06 7.87
C LEU A 50 -18.02 4.25 8.47
N ILE A 51 -16.96 4.90 8.92
CA ILE A 51 -15.81 4.25 9.56
C ILE A 51 -16.25 3.42 10.78
N GLY A 52 -17.07 4.02 11.64
CA GLY A 52 -17.72 3.35 12.75
C GLY A 52 -18.42 4.31 13.70
N PHE A 53 -19.04 3.76 14.73
CA PHE A 53 -19.78 4.51 15.74
C PHE A 53 -19.57 3.89 17.11
N ASP A 54 -19.59 4.74 18.13
CA ASP A 54 -19.69 4.31 19.53
C ASP A 54 -21.14 3.91 19.83
N GLU A 55 -21.36 2.85 20.59
CA GLU A 55 -22.71 2.55 21.08
C GLU A 55 -23.12 3.66 22.06
N ALA A 56 -24.41 4.02 22.11
CA ALA A 56 -24.93 5.10 22.97
C ALA A 56 -24.66 4.93 24.49
N LYS A 57 -24.07 3.81 24.91
CA LYS A 57 -23.61 3.53 26.28
C LYS A 57 -22.19 4.03 26.54
N GLU A 58 -21.42 4.39 25.52
CA GLU A 58 -20.04 4.84 25.60
C GLU A 58 -19.96 6.38 25.70
N GLY A 59 -20.22 6.90 26.90
CA GLY A 59 -19.78 8.25 27.29
C GLY A 59 -20.52 9.43 26.67
N LYS A 60 -19.85 10.59 26.70
CA LYS A 60 -20.38 11.88 26.21
C LYS A 60 -20.28 11.97 24.69
N ALA A 61 -21.15 12.73 24.04
CA ALA A 61 -20.97 13.05 22.63
C ALA A 61 -19.62 13.78 22.41
N ARG A 62 -19.02 13.61 21.22
CA ARG A 62 -17.71 14.24 20.88
C ARG A 62 -17.71 15.76 21.04
N SER A 63 -18.85 16.42 20.86
CA SER A 63 -19.04 17.86 21.09
C SER A 63 -18.95 18.28 22.56
N ASP A 64 -19.22 17.34 23.46
CA ASP A 64 -19.40 17.60 24.89
C ASP A 64 -18.20 17.08 25.71
N MET A 65 -17.22 16.45 25.04
CA MET A 65 -15.99 15.97 25.65
C MET A 65 -14.99 17.12 25.86
N THR A 66 -14.27 17.09 26.98
CA THR A 66 -13.07 17.92 27.12
C THR A 66 -11.94 17.42 26.21
N VAL A 67 -10.89 18.22 26.06
CA VAL A 67 -9.70 17.82 25.28
C VAL A 67 -9.11 16.52 25.82
N GLU A 68 -8.99 16.39 27.14
CA GLU A 68 -8.46 15.21 27.81
C GLU A 68 -9.35 13.99 27.63
N GLU A 69 -10.66 14.12 27.86
CA GLU A 69 -11.63 13.03 27.68
C GLU A 69 -11.60 12.50 26.25
N ARG A 70 -11.42 13.41 25.29
CA ARG A 70 -11.37 13.09 23.86
C ARG A 70 -10.07 12.39 23.45
N ILE A 71 -8.92 12.82 23.98
CA ILE A 71 -7.63 12.15 23.78
C ILE A 71 -7.66 10.76 24.44
N GLU A 72 -8.28 10.64 25.61
CA GLU A 72 -8.43 9.35 26.31
C GLU A 72 -9.34 8.38 25.54
N ALA A 73 -10.43 8.88 24.94
CA ALA A 73 -11.26 8.08 24.05
C ALA A 73 -10.47 7.55 22.85
N ALA A 74 -9.65 8.40 22.22
CA ALA A 74 -8.78 7.97 21.14
C ALA A 74 -7.72 6.95 21.61
N GLU A 75 -7.18 7.10 22.82
CA GLU A 75 -6.22 6.17 23.39
C GLU A 75 -6.84 4.78 23.62
N ARG A 76 -8.08 4.71 24.12
CA ARG A 76 -8.82 3.43 24.28
C ARG A 76 -8.95 2.71 22.94
N ARG A 77 -9.37 3.42 21.89
CA ARG A 77 -9.48 2.90 20.52
C ARG A 77 -8.13 2.40 19.99
N LYS A 78 -7.05 3.13 20.23
CA LYS A 78 -5.69 2.67 19.88
C LYS A 78 -5.34 1.35 20.59
N VAL A 79 -5.67 1.22 21.86
CA VAL A 79 -5.38 0.01 22.65
C VAL A 79 -6.17 -1.18 22.12
N GLU A 80 -7.47 -1.02 21.87
CA GLU A 80 -8.31 -2.04 21.23
C GLU A 80 -7.78 -2.47 19.87
N GLY A 81 -7.37 -1.50 19.03
CA GLY A 81 -6.72 -1.79 17.75
C GLY A 81 -5.44 -2.62 17.90
N ASN A 82 -4.64 -2.35 18.94
CA ASN A 82 -3.45 -3.16 19.24
C ASN A 82 -3.79 -4.60 19.63
N ASP A 83 -4.91 -4.80 20.32
CA ASP A 83 -5.36 -6.13 20.71
C ASP A 83 -5.88 -6.92 19.51
N TYR A 84 -6.70 -6.32 18.65
CA TYR A 84 -7.07 -6.92 17.36
C TYR A 84 -5.86 -7.25 16.48
N PHE A 85 -4.86 -6.36 16.45
CA PHE A 85 -3.63 -6.61 15.69
C PHE A 85 -2.86 -7.83 16.21
N LYS A 86 -2.80 -8.03 17.54
CA LYS A 86 -2.21 -9.24 18.15
C LYS A 86 -3.01 -10.50 17.79
N GLU A 87 -4.34 -10.38 17.73
CA GLU A 87 -5.24 -11.47 17.29
C GLU A 87 -5.16 -11.75 15.78
N LYS A 88 -4.36 -10.99 15.01
CA LYS A 88 -4.26 -11.04 13.54
C LYS A 88 -5.54 -10.64 12.82
N LYS A 89 -6.46 -9.98 13.52
CA LYS A 89 -7.67 -9.33 12.98
C LYS A 89 -7.28 -7.95 12.46
N VAL A 90 -6.68 -7.92 11.27
CA VAL A 90 -6.01 -6.72 10.74
C VAL A 90 -7.02 -5.66 10.33
N ASP A 91 -8.17 -6.05 9.77
CA ASP A 91 -9.20 -5.12 9.31
C ASP A 91 -9.87 -4.43 10.51
N GLU A 92 -10.22 -5.19 11.56
CA GLU A 92 -10.76 -4.64 12.81
C GLU A 92 -9.74 -3.74 13.53
N ALA A 93 -8.45 -4.12 13.50
CA ALA A 93 -7.39 -3.27 14.04
C ALA A 93 -7.31 -1.93 13.29
N MET A 94 -7.35 -1.96 11.95
CA MET A 94 -7.35 -0.74 11.13
C MET A 94 -8.52 0.16 11.48
N GLN A 95 -9.72 -0.41 11.57
CA GLN A 95 -10.92 0.33 11.91
C GLN A 95 -10.80 1.06 13.26
N GLN A 96 -10.26 0.40 14.29
CA GLN A 96 -10.05 1.04 15.60
C GLN A 96 -9.01 2.16 15.53
N TYR A 97 -7.93 2.00 14.76
CA TYR A 97 -6.97 3.09 14.56
C TYR A 97 -7.55 4.26 13.79
N GLU A 98 -8.39 4.01 12.78
CA GLU A 98 -9.11 5.04 12.03
C GLU A 98 -10.08 5.80 12.93
N MET A 99 -10.83 5.10 13.79
CA MET A 99 -11.69 5.72 14.79
C MET A 99 -10.87 6.58 15.76
N ALA A 100 -9.74 6.09 16.27
CA ALA A 100 -8.85 6.88 17.13
C ALA A 100 -8.38 8.18 16.44
N ILE A 101 -7.98 8.09 15.17
CA ILE A 101 -7.57 9.26 14.37
C ILE A 101 -8.75 10.19 14.13
N ALA A 102 -9.96 9.66 13.87
CA ALA A 102 -11.15 10.45 13.65
C ALA A 102 -11.48 11.30 14.88
N TYR A 103 -11.33 10.76 16.09
CA TYR A 103 -11.42 11.53 17.35
C TYR A 103 -10.44 12.71 17.39
N MET A 104 -9.27 12.59 16.76
CA MET A 104 -8.23 13.62 16.65
C MET A 104 -8.12 14.21 15.23
N GLY A 105 -9.27 14.44 14.59
CA GLY A 105 -9.36 15.09 13.28
C GLY A 105 -8.74 16.49 13.25
N ASP A 106 -8.49 17.01 12.05
CA ASP A 106 -7.65 18.19 11.84
C ASP A 106 -8.20 19.47 12.48
N ASP A 107 -9.52 19.68 12.47
CA ASP A 107 -10.16 20.81 13.15
C ASP A 107 -9.85 20.85 14.65
N PHE A 108 -9.83 19.67 15.29
CA PHE A 108 -9.49 19.55 16.69
C PHE A 108 -8.00 19.75 16.91
N MET A 109 -7.16 19.13 16.09
CA MET A 109 -5.70 19.29 16.19
C MET A 109 -5.24 20.74 15.98
N PHE A 110 -5.92 21.50 15.12
CA PHE A 110 -5.62 22.90 14.87
C PHE A 110 -5.88 23.80 16.09
N GLN A 111 -6.81 23.40 16.95
CA GLN A 111 -7.14 24.13 18.19
C GLN A 111 -6.19 23.80 19.35
N LEU A 112 -5.36 22.76 19.24
CA LEU A 112 -4.47 22.32 20.31
C LEU A 112 -3.09 22.97 20.23
N PHE A 113 -2.59 23.40 21.39
CA PHE A 113 -1.26 23.98 21.56
C PHE A 113 -0.54 23.40 22.78
N GLY A 114 0.79 23.46 22.75
CA GLY A 114 1.67 23.00 23.84
C GLY A 114 1.35 21.57 24.29
N LYS A 115 1.24 21.39 25.60
CA LYS A 115 1.02 20.08 26.24
C LYS A 115 -0.11 19.26 25.61
N TYR A 116 -1.23 19.90 25.27
CA TYR A 116 -2.38 19.18 24.71
C TYR A 116 -2.13 18.67 23.30
N ARG A 117 -1.41 19.43 22.48
CA ARG A 117 -0.98 18.98 21.15
C ARG A 117 -0.04 17.80 21.27
N ASP A 118 0.93 17.87 22.19
CA ASP A 118 1.89 16.79 22.42
C ASP A 118 1.19 15.50 22.90
N MET A 119 0.21 15.63 23.81
CA MET A 119 -0.62 14.51 24.26
C MET A 119 -1.41 13.89 23.11
N ALA A 120 -2.03 14.70 22.25
CA ALA A 120 -2.77 14.19 21.09
C ALA A 120 -1.84 13.52 20.06
N LEU A 121 -0.68 14.10 19.76
CA LEU A 121 0.31 13.51 18.85
C LEU A 121 0.89 12.20 19.39
N ALA A 122 1.05 12.07 20.71
CA ALA A 122 1.48 10.83 21.35
C ALA A 122 0.50 9.67 21.16
N VAL A 123 -0.77 9.95 20.84
CA VAL A 123 -1.78 8.94 20.45
C VAL A 123 -1.89 8.84 18.92
N LYS A 124 -1.99 9.97 18.21
CA LYS A 124 -2.22 10.03 16.76
C LYS A 124 -1.08 9.39 15.96
N ASN A 125 0.17 9.69 16.31
CA ASN A 125 1.33 9.17 15.57
C ASN A 125 1.46 7.64 15.66
N PRO A 126 1.33 7.00 16.84
CA PRO A 126 1.25 5.54 16.93
C PRO A 126 0.10 4.91 16.14
N CYS A 127 -1.08 5.55 16.07
CA CYS A 127 -2.20 5.05 15.26
C CYS A 127 -1.83 5.01 13.77
N HIS A 128 -1.30 6.11 13.21
CA HIS A 128 -0.81 6.13 11.83
C HIS A 128 0.28 5.09 11.58
N LEU A 129 1.24 4.96 12.50
CA LEU A 129 2.27 3.93 12.41
C LEU A 129 1.64 2.54 12.35
N ASN A 130 0.76 2.20 13.30
CA ASN A 130 0.15 0.87 13.39
C ASN A 130 -0.74 0.56 12.18
N MET A 131 -1.44 1.57 11.65
CA MET A 131 -2.15 1.45 10.39
C MET A 131 -1.20 1.16 9.23
N ALA A 132 -0.03 1.82 9.15
CA ALA A 132 0.99 1.48 8.17
C ALA A 132 1.48 0.03 8.31
N ALA A 133 1.60 -0.50 9.54
CA ALA A 133 1.95 -1.90 9.75
C ALA A 133 0.86 -2.87 9.29
N CYS A 134 -0.42 -2.51 9.47
CA CYS A 134 -1.56 -3.25 8.94
C CYS A 134 -1.56 -3.25 7.41
N LEU A 135 -1.41 -2.07 6.80
CA LEU A 135 -1.38 -1.89 5.34
C LEU A 135 -0.22 -2.66 4.69
N ILE A 136 0.96 -2.69 5.31
CA ILE A 136 2.09 -3.53 4.85
C ILE A 136 1.73 -5.01 4.87
N LYS A 137 1.02 -5.50 5.91
CA LYS A 137 0.55 -6.89 5.96
C LYS A 137 -0.48 -7.20 4.86
N LEU A 138 -1.31 -6.22 4.53
CA LEU A 138 -2.30 -6.30 3.44
C LEU A 138 -1.71 -6.03 2.04
N LYS A 139 -0.39 -5.78 1.95
CA LYS A 139 0.31 -5.41 0.69
C LYS A 139 -0.21 -4.12 0.03
N ARG A 140 -0.87 -3.26 0.80
CA ARG A 140 -1.34 -1.92 0.39
C ARG A 140 -0.21 -0.91 0.63
N TYR A 141 0.88 -1.06 -0.12
CA TYR A 141 2.13 -0.37 0.18
C TYR A 141 2.06 1.15 -0.01
N GLU A 142 1.36 1.63 -1.04
CA GLU A 142 1.23 3.07 -1.31
C GLU A 142 0.54 3.81 -0.16
N GLU A 143 -0.52 3.20 0.38
CA GLU A 143 -1.24 3.75 1.53
C GLU A 143 -0.38 3.72 2.79
N ALA A 144 0.40 2.65 3.00
CA ALA A 144 1.35 2.59 4.10
C ALA A 144 2.39 3.73 4.03
N ILE A 145 2.87 4.06 2.83
CA ILE A 145 3.77 5.19 2.61
C ILE A 145 3.10 6.51 3.00
N GLY A 146 1.83 6.71 2.61
CA GLY A 146 1.04 7.87 3.01
C GLY A 146 0.97 8.01 4.52
N GLN A 147 0.60 6.94 5.23
CA GLN A 147 0.50 6.93 6.70
C GLN A 147 1.84 7.24 7.39
N CYS A 148 2.95 6.66 6.91
CA CYS A 148 4.26 6.99 7.45
C CYS A 148 4.69 8.43 7.15
N THR A 149 4.29 8.97 5.99
CA THR A 149 4.65 10.34 5.60
C THR A 149 3.95 11.38 6.50
N ILE A 150 2.71 11.13 6.91
CA ILE A 150 2.01 11.96 7.91
C ILE A 150 2.78 12.02 9.23
N VAL A 151 3.30 10.90 9.71
CA VAL A 151 4.10 10.88 10.94
C VAL A 151 5.41 11.62 10.76
N LEU A 152 6.04 11.51 9.58
CA LEU A 152 7.31 12.16 9.27
C LEU A 152 7.18 13.67 9.04
N SER A 153 6.00 14.20 8.71
CA SER A 153 5.78 15.64 8.67
C SER A 153 5.73 16.27 10.07
N GLU A 154 5.38 15.50 11.11
CA GLU A 154 5.42 15.94 12.50
C GLU A 154 6.77 15.62 13.17
N ASP A 155 7.32 14.43 12.92
CA ASP A 155 8.63 13.97 13.42
C ASP A 155 9.44 13.32 12.30
N GLU A 156 10.26 14.13 11.65
CA GLU A 156 11.10 13.72 10.51
C GLU A 156 12.12 12.61 10.86
N ASN A 157 12.44 12.45 12.14
CA ASN A 157 13.45 11.51 12.63
C ASN A 157 12.84 10.23 13.21
N ASN A 158 11.52 10.03 13.05
CA ASN A 158 10.84 8.88 13.60
C ASN A 158 11.32 7.57 12.95
N VAL A 159 12.16 6.82 13.69
CA VAL A 159 12.78 5.58 13.20
C VAL A 159 11.74 4.55 12.72
N LYS A 160 10.62 4.43 13.43
CA LYS A 160 9.56 3.47 13.07
C LYS A 160 8.86 3.86 11.76
N ALA A 161 8.61 5.16 11.57
CA ALA A 161 8.01 5.65 10.33
C ALA A 161 8.96 5.47 9.14
N LEU A 162 10.23 5.87 9.30
CA LEU A 162 11.27 5.68 8.27
C LEU A 162 11.42 4.21 7.90
N PHE A 163 11.51 3.31 8.88
CA PHE A 163 11.65 1.88 8.63
C PHE A 163 10.43 1.29 7.90
N ARG A 164 9.20 1.62 8.34
CA ARG A 164 7.97 1.11 7.71
C ARG A 164 7.79 1.67 6.29
N ARG A 165 8.08 2.95 6.07
CA ARG A 165 8.05 3.58 4.75
C ARG A 165 9.09 2.98 3.81
N GLY A 166 10.33 2.84 4.27
CA GLY A 166 11.40 2.20 3.50
C GLY A 166 11.06 0.77 3.10
N LYS A 167 10.44 0.00 4.02
CA LYS A 167 9.96 -1.35 3.72
C LYS A 167 8.86 -1.36 2.65
N ALA A 168 7.86 -0.48 2.76
CA ALA A 168 6.80 -0.38 1.76
C ALA A 168 7.35 0.04 0.37
N ARG A 169 8.30 0.99 0.34
CA ARG A 169 9.00 1.42 -0.89
C ARG A 169 9.82 0.31 -1.52
N ALA A 170 10.54 -0.48 -0.72
CA ALA A 170 11.31 -1.62 -1.18
C ALA A 170 10.41 -2.66 -1.88
N GLU A 171 9.25 -2.95 -1.31
CA GLU A 171 8.24 -3.86 -1.88
C GLU A 171 7.64 -3.34 -3.20
N LEU A 172 7.55 -2.01 -3.38
CA LEU A 172 7.16 -1.38 -4.65
C LEU A 172 8.29 -1.31 -5.68
N GLY A 173 9.50 -1.79 -5.35
CA GLY A 173 10.68 -1.70 -6.21
C GLY A 173 11.32 -0.31 -6.25
N GLN A 174 10.91 0.62 -5.39
CA GLN A 174 11.51 1.94 -5.23
C GLN A 174 12.78 1.84 -4.36
N THR A 175 13.79 1.11 -4.86
CA THR A 175 14.97 0.69 -4.08
C THR A 175 15.82 1.86 -3.58
N ASP A 176 16.00 2.91 -4.39
CA ASP A 176 16.77 4.10 -4.01
C ASP A 176 16.08 4.87 -2.86
N ALA A 177 14.79 5.14 -3.00
CA ALA A 177 14.01 5.82 -1.96
C ALA A 177 13.90 4.98 -0.66
N ALA A 178 13.83 3.65 -0.79
CA ALA A 178 13.86 2.75 0.36
C ALA A 178 15.22 2.79 1.09
N ARG A 179 16.32 2.83 0.33
CA ARG A 179 17.68 2.94 0.86
C ARG A 179 17.86 4.24 1.65
N GLU A 180 17.41 5.37 1.12
CA GLU A 180 17.45 6.66 1.83
C GLU A 180 16.72 6.59 3.17
N ASP A 181 15.51 6.02 3.21
CA ASP A 181 14.73 5.86 4.44
C ASP A 181 15.46 4.97 5.46
N PHE A 182 16.02 3.84 5.03
CA PHE A 182 16.76 2.95 5.92
C PHE A 182 18.08 3.54 6.41
N GLU A 183 18.80 4.27 5.58
CA GLU A 183 20.04 4.95 5.99
C GLU A 183 19.76 6.06 7.01
N LYS A 184 18.69 6.83 6.79
CA LYS A 184 18.23 7.82 7.76
C LYS A 184 17.80 7.14 9.07
N ALA A 185 17.02 6.05 9.00
CA ALA A 185 16.63 5.29 10.18
C ALA A 185 17.86 4.75 10.95
N ARG A 186 18.88 4.25 10.23
CA ARG A 186 20.14 3.75 10.80
C ARG A 186 20.94 4.84 11.51
N LYS A 187 20.88 6.10 11.06
CA LYS A 187 21.53 7.24 11.72
C LYS A 187 21.01 7.43 13.16
N TYR A 188 19.72 7.22 13.37
CA TYR A 188 19.07 7.40 14.68
C TYR A 188 18.96 6.09 15.49
N ALA A 189 19.05 4.93 14.85
CA ALA A 189 19.05 3.61 15.49
C ALA A 189 20.14 2.68 14.91
N PRO A 190 21.44 2.96 15.15
CA PRO A 190 22.55 2.24 14.51
C PRO A 190 22.65 0.76 14.93
N GLN A 191 22.10 0.39 16.09
CA GLN A 191 22.13 -0.98 16.61
C GLN A 191 20.93 -1.83 16.18
N ASP A 192 19.97 -1.26 15.44
CA ASP A 192 18.80 -2.00 15.01
C ASP A 192 19.16 -2.98 13.88
N LYS A 193 19.20 -4.27 14.26
CA LYS A 193 19.51 -5.38 13.36
C LYS A 193 18.51 -5.51 12.22
N ALA A 194 17.26 -5.04 12.38
CA ALA A 194 16.26 -5.10 11.32
C ALA A 194 16.63 -4.15 10.19
N ILE A 195 17.01 -2.91 10.49
CA ILE A 195 17.43 -1.91 9.49
C ILE A 195 18.65 -2.41 8.72
N VAL A 196 19.64 -2.96 9.42
CA VAL A 196 20.85 -3.51 8.79
C VAL A 196 20.51 -4.67 7.86
N ARG A 197 19.60 -5.57 8.27
CA ARG A 197 19.14 -6.68 7.41
C ARG A 197 18.48 -6.18 6.13
N GLU A 198 17.56 -5.21 6.23
CA GLU A 198 16.87 -4.65 5.05
C GLU A 198 17.84 -3.97 4.08
N LEU A 199 18.83 -3.22 4.58
CA LEU A 199 19.88 -2.62 3.75
C LEU A 199 20.72 -3.68 3.01
N HIS A 200 21.04 -4.79 3.67
CA HIS A 200 21.73 -5.90 3.03
C HIS A 200 20.88 -6.59 1.97
N LEU A 201 19.57 -6.78 2.21
CA LEU A 201 18.64 -7.34 1.24
C LEU A 201 18.53 -6.46 0.00
N LEU A 202 18.40 -5.13 0.17
CA LEU A 202 18.41 -4.19 -0.94
C LEU A 202 19.72 -4.25 -1.74
N ALA A 203 20.88 -4.25 -1.07
CA ALA A 203 22.17 -4.33 -1.76
C ALA A 203 22.35 -5.65 -2.54
N ALA A 204 21.85 -6.77 -2.00
CA ALA A 204 21.87 -8.06 -2.69
C ALA A 204 20.94 -8.07 -3.92
N HIS A 205 19.74 -7.48 -3.78
CA HIS A 205 18.79 -7.32 -4.87
C HIS A 205 19.38 -6.46 -6.00
N ASP A 206 19.93 -5.28 -5.69
CA ASP A 206 20.51 -4.36 -6.67
C ASP A 206 21.69 -5.02 -7.41
N LYS A 207 22.53 -5.77 -6.70
CA LYS A 207 23.62 -6.54 -7.30
C LYS A 207 23.09 -7.60 -8.28
N ALA A 208 22.00 -8.28 -7.93
CA ALA A 208 21.38 -9.28 -8.81
C ALA A 208 20.75 -8.62 -10.05
N VAL A 209 20.08 -7.48 -9.89
CA VAL A 209 19.54 -6.69 -11.01
C VAL A 209 20.65 -6.24 -11.95
N TYR A 210 21.73 -5.67 -11.41
CA TYR A 210 22.88 -5.23 -12.18
C TYR A 210 23.55 -6.39 -12.95
N GLN A 211 23.70 -7.56 -12.32
CA GLN A 211 24.23 -8.75 -13.00
C GLN A 211 23.34 -9.18 -14.18
N LYS A 212 22.02 -9.23 -13.99
CA LYS A 212 21.07 -9.55 -15.07
C LYS A 212 21.17 -8.55 -16.22
N GLN A 213 21.19 -7.26 -15.90
CA GLN A 213 21.37 -6.19 -16.89
C GLN A 213 22.67 -6.39 -17.67
N LYS A 214 23.79 -6.63 -16.98
CA LYS A 214 25.09 -6.87 -17.61
C LYS A 214 25.08 -8.04 -18.59
N GLU A 215 24.44 -9.16 -18.24
CA GLU A 215 24.33 -10.31 -19.15
C GLU A 215 23.44 -10.00 -20.38
N ILE A 216 22.35 -9.23 -20.20
CA ILE A 216 21.53 -8.76 -21.32
C ILE A 216 22.34 -7.87 -22.27
N TYR A 217 23.11 -6.91 -21.74
CA TYR A 217 23.96 -6.03 -22.57
C TYR A 217 25.04 -6.80 -23.34
N LYS A 218 25.64 -7.85 -22.74
CA LYS A 218 26.56 -8.74 -23.46
C LYS A 218 25.88 -9.47 -24.62
N GLY A 219 24.62 -9.87 -24.49
CA GLY A 219 23.89 -10.52 -25.58
C GLY A 219 23.55 -9.58 -26.74
N ILE A 220 23.29 -8.30 -26.45
CA ILE A 220 22.88 -7.29 -27.45
C ILE A 220 24.11 -6.69 -28.17
N PHE A 221 25.20 -6.42 -27.45
CA PHE A 221 26.37 -5.71 -27.97
C PHE A 221 27.66 -6.53 -27.95
N GLY A 222 27.60 -7.79 -27.50
CA GLY A 222 28.73 -8.70 -27.56
C GLY A 222 29.01 -9.23 -28.97
N PRO A 223 30.16 -9.88 -29.18
CA PRO A 223 30.45 -10.54 -30.44
C PRO A 223 29.35 -11.57 -30.76
N ARG A 224 28.94 -11.65 -32.04
CA ARG A 224 27.91 -12.60 -32.47
C ARG A 224 28.30 -14.01 -32.02
N PRO A 225 27.42 -14.75 -31.33
CA PRO A 225 27.75 -16.10 -30.88
C PRO A 225 28.12 -16.95 -32.10
N GLU A 226 29.24 -17.68 -32.00
CA GLU A 226 29.66 -18.57 -33.07
C GLU A 226 28.56 -19.61 -33.33
N PRO A 227 28.26 -19.92 -34.61
CA PRO A 227 27.26 -20.92 -34.94
C PRO A 227 27.68 -22.23 -34.28
N LYS A 228 26.78 -22.82 -33.47
CA LYS A 228 27.02 -24.13 -32.86
C LYS A 228 27.41 -25.12 -33.96
N PRO A 229 28.52 -25.86 -33.85
CA PRO A 229 28.88 -26.83 -34.86
C PRO A 229 27.72 -27.84 -35.00
N MET A 230 27.18 -27.97 -36.20
CA MET A 230 26.17 -28.99 -36.47
C MET A 230 26.76 -30.33 -36.07
N ARG A 231 26.15 -31.01 -35.08
CA ARG A 231 26.51 -32.39 -34.78
C ARG A 231 26.23 -33.22 -36.03
N SER A 232 27.30 -33.65 -36.70
CA SER A 232 27.21 -34.60 -37.80
C SER A 232 26.58 -35.87 -37.27
N ASN A 233 25.31 -36.09 -37.61
CA ASN A 233 24.61 -37.30 -37.22
C ASN A 233 24.99 -38.38 -38.23
N TRP A 234 25.99 -39.20 -37.89
CA TRP A 234 26.54 -40.21 -38.79
C TRP A 234 25.47 -41.15 -39.34
N LEU A 235 24.40 -41.40 -38.58
CA LEU A 235 23.22 -42.13 -39.05
C LEU A 235 22.56 -41.44 -40.25
N VAL A 236 22.38 -40.12 -40.22
CA VAL A 236 21.79 -39.35 -41.32
C VAL A 236 22.69 -39.38 -42.55
N LEU A 237 24.01 -39.24 -42.37
CA LEU A 237 24.97 -39.34 -43.47
C LEU A 237 25.00 -40.75 -44.08
N PHE A 238 24.92 -41.78 -43.23
CA PHE A 238 24.85 -43.17 -43.65
C PHE A 238 23.56 -43.47 -44.43
N TRP A 239 22.41 -42.99 -43.96
CA TRP A 239 21.14 -43.13 -44.67
C TRP A 239 21.12 -42.39 -46.01
N GLN A 240 21.69 -41.19 -46.09
CA GLN A 240 21.83 -40.46 -47.35
C GLN A 240 22.73 -41.21 -48.35
N TRP A 241 23.83 -41.80 -47.87
CA TRP A 241 24.71 -42.63 -48.69
C TRP A 241 24.01 -43.91 -49.17
N LEU A 242 23.28 -44.60 -48.28
CA LEU A 242 22.54 -45.81 -48.60
C LEU A 242 21.44 -45.53 -49.64
N VAL A 243 20.68 -44.46 -49.48
CA VAL A 243 19.66 -44.04 -50.45
C VAL A 243 20.30 -43.71 -51.80
N ALA A 244 21.44 -43.00 -51.81
CA ALA A 244 22.15 -42.71 -53.05
C ALA A 244 22.68 -43.98 -53.75
N LEU A 245 23.13 -44.98 -52.98
CA LEU A 245 23.57 -46.28 -53.49
C LEU A 245 22.40 -47.05 -54.13
N VAL A 246 21.26 -47.13 -53.44
CA VAL A 246 20.05 -47.78 -53.94
C VAL A 246 19.54 -47.10 -55.21
N CYS A 247 19.50 -45.76 -55.25
CA CYS A 247 19.12 -45.00 -56.43
C CYS A 247 20.06 -45.24 -57.63
N ARG A 248 21.39 -45.37 -57.40
CA ARG A 248 22.34 -45.74 -58.47
C ARG A 248 22.10 -47.15 -59.00
N LEU A 249 21.88 -48.11 -58.11
CA LEU A 249 21.61 -49.50 -58.51
C LEU A 249 20.31 -49.61 -59.31
N PHE A 250 19.26 -48.88 -58.93
CA PHE A 250 18.02 -48.79 -59.70
C PHE A 250 18.23 -48.15 -61.08
N ARG A 251 19.05 -47.10 -61.19
CA ARG A 251 19.40 -46.49 -62.48
C ARG A 251 20.15 -47.46 -63.41
N ILE A 252 21.08 -48.25 -62.88
CA ILE A 252 21.87 -49.23 -63.64
C ILE A 252 21.01 -50.40 -64.11
N HIS A 253 20.05 -50.85 -63.30
CA HIS A 253 19.09 -51.88 -63.73
C HIS A 253 18.15 -51.38 -64.83
N ARG A 254 17.74 -50.10 -64.77
CA ARG A 254 16.86 -49.51 -65.78
C ARG A 254 17.56 -49.30 -67.13
N SER A 255 18.90 -49.18 -67.18
CA SER A 255 19.66 -49.04 -68.43
C SER A 255 20.08 -50.37 -69.08
N LYS A 256 19.74 -51.52 -68.47
CA LYS A 256 20.01 -52.87 -69.01
C LYS A 256 18.74 -53.58 -69.51
N ALA A 257 17.60 -52.89 -69.48
CA ALA A 257 16.30 -53.38 -69.89
C ALA A 257 15.79 -52.74 -71.20
N ASP A 258 16.62 -51.94 -71.86
CA ASP A 258 16.50 -51.48 -73.25
C ASP A 258 17.62 -52.13 -74.08
#